data_AF-A0A949G5U9-F1
#
_entry.id   AF-A0A949G5U9-F1
#
_cell.length_a   1.000
_cell.length_b   1.000
_cell.length_c   1.000
_cell.angle_alpha   90.00
_cell.angle_beta   90.00
_cell.angle_gamma   90.00
#
_symmetry.space_group_name_H-M   'P 1'
#
loop_
_entity.id
_entity.type
_entity.pdbx_description
1 polymer ?
#
loop_
_entity_poly.entity_id
_entity_poly.type
_entity_poly.pdbx_seq_one_letter_code
_entity_poly.pdbx_strand_id
1 'polypeptide(L)'
;MRTPGNETIVVKPELIRLVRRDDSKKWQAHYKLENLKTWFRRSTDTANVKEAAKIAERMWMKATFDLEEGRPVISRKFKPVAEVVLHRLEAEIAAGTAKPSARDYVSAIKLYLIPFYGSYNVDGIKPSVISEFHVWRRDKVGRELSGSAQNNHNAALNLIFDEAVERGYMTAYERPLTKNTGAESDRRAEFSHEELETMMKYAAKFISDGRTARTKVIRELLAIYVPFMAATGMSSLSPVSFERKTY
;
A
#
# COMPACT_ATOMS: atom_id res chain seq x y z
N MET A 1 -9.41 -49.27 -7.17
CA MET A 1 -9.91 -48.27 -8.15
C MET A 1 -8.74 -47.96 -9.07
N ARG A 2 -8.79 -48.25 -10.38
CA ARG A 2 -7.66 -48.00 -11.30
C ARG A 2 -7.39 -46.49 -11.36
N THR A 3 -6.19 -46.06 -10.99
CA THR A 3 -5.72 -44.69 -11.20
C THR A 3 -5.51 -44.49 -12.70
N PRO A 4 -6.15 -43.49 -13.33
CA PRO A 4 -5.98 -43.25 -14.76
C PRO A 4 -4.54 -42.82 -15.07
N GLY A 5 -3.99 -43.20 -16.23
CA GLY A 5 -2.64 -42.79 -16.63
C GLY A 5 -2.52 -41.30 -16.96
N ASN A 6 -1.27 -40.83 -17.12
CA ASN A 6 -0.97 -39.48 -17.60
C ASN A 6 -1.59 -39.26 -19.00
N GLU A 7 -2.49 -38.29 -19.11
CA GLU A 7 -3.17 -37.95 -20.36
C GLU A 7 -3.03 -36.46 -20.67
N THR A 8 -2.84 -36.12 -21.93
CA THR A 8 -2.81 -34.73 -22.40
C THR A 8 -3.78 -34.55 -23.58
N ILE A 9 -4.65 -33.56 -23.49
CA ILE A 9 -5.63 -33.22 -24.53
C ILE A 9 -5.40 -31.77 -24.94
N VAL A 10 -5.21 -31.52 -26.24
CA VAL A 10 -5.08 -30.15 -26.76
C VAL A 10 -6.48 -29.57 -26.96
N VAL A 11 -6.74 -28.39 -26.36
CA VAL A 11 -8.00 -27.67 -26.50
C VAL A 11 -7.87 -26.58 -27.57
N LYS A 12 -6.82 -25.76 -27.46
CA LYS A 12 -6.42 -24.80 -28.49
C LYS A 12 -4.92 -25.00 -28.80
N PRO A 13 -4.54 -25.23 -30.07
CA PRO A 13 -3.13 -25.38 -30.44
C PRO A 13 -2.28 -24.25 -29.87
N GLU A 14 -1.14 -24.61 -29.29
CA GLU A 14 -0.14 -23.70 -28.69
C GLU A 14 -0.60 -22.79 -27.53
N LEU A 15 -1.90 -22.72 -27.25
CA LEU A 15 -2.50 -21.82 -26.28
C LEU A 15 -3.07 -22.55 -25.05
N ILE A 16 -3.77 -23.66 -25.24
CA ILE A 16 -4.48 -24.37 -24.15
C ILE A 16 -4.37 -25.88 -24.33
N ARG A 17 -3.91 -26.56 -23.28
CA ARG A 17 -3.94 -28.02 -23.15
C ARG A 17 -4.44 -28.43 -21.77
N LEU A 18 -5.17 -29.53 -21.70
CA LEU A 18 -5.53 -30.20 -20.47
C LEU A 18 -4.52 -31.31 -20.19
N VAL A 19 -4.06 -31.40 -18.94
CA VAL A 19 -3.17 -32.47 -18.48
C VAL A 19 -3.81 -33.13 -17.27
N ARG A 20 -3.94 -34.45 -17.29
CA ARG A 20 -4.34 -35.25 -16.12
C ARG A 20 -3.13 -36.02 -15.63
N ARG A 21 -2.92 -36.00 -14.32
CA ARG A 21 -1.85 -36.73 -13.65
C ARG A 21 -2.30 -38.15 -13.30
N ASP A 22 -1.35 -39.04 -13.11
CA ASP A 22 -1.55 -40.40 -12.63
C ASP A 22 -2.16 -40.45 -11.21
N ASP A 23 -1.84 -39.47 -10.37
CA ASP A 23 -2.31 -39.35 -8.99
C ASP A 23 -3.70 -38.72 -8.83
N SER A 24 -4.29 -38.16 -9.89
CA SER A 24 -5.50 -37.35 -9.79
C SER A 24 -6.48 -37.58 -10.95
N LYS A 25 -7.76 -37.73 -10.61
CA LYS A 25 -8.85 -37.83 -11.60
C LYS A 25 -9.21 -36.48 -12.22
N LYS A 26 -8.77 -35.37 -11.63
CA LYS A 26 -9.13 -34.01 -12.04
C LYS A 26 -8.18 -33.52 -13.13
N TRP A 27 -8.72 -32.79 -14.10
CA TRP A 27 -7.92 -32.17 -15.16
C TRP A 27 -7.19 -30.91 -14.66
N GLN A 28 -6.01 -30.65 -15.22
CA GLN A 28 -5.29 -29.39 -15.06
C GLN A 28 -5.29 -28.65 -16.39
N ALA A 29 -5.77 -27.42 -16.40
CA ALA A 29 -5.63 -26.49 -17.50
C ALA A 29 -4.20 -25.94 -17.50
N HIS A 30 -3.48 -26.20 -18.58
CA HIS A 30 -2.23 -25.57 -18.91
C HIS A 30 -2.49 -24.59 -20.05
N TYR A 31 -2.24 -23.31 -19.83
CA TYR A 31 -2.45 -22.29 -20.85
C TYR A 31 -1.30 -21.30 -20.93
N LYS A 32 -1.12 -20.70 -22.10
CA LYS A 32 -0.07 -19.74 -22.43
C LYS A 32 -0.73 -18.50 -23.03
N LEU A 33 -0.21 -17.32 -22.69
CA LEU A 33 -0.63 -16.06 -23.33
C LEU A 33 0.34 -15.71 -24.45
N GLU A 34 -0.15 -15.10 -25.54
CA GLU A 34 0.66 -14.87 -26.75
C GLU A 34 1.96 -14.10 -26.47
N ASN A 35 1.89 -13.07 -25.61
CA ASN A 35 3.04 -12.24 -25.27
C ASN A 35 3.93 -12.84 -24.17
N LEU A 36 3.52 -13.94 -23.53
CA LEU A 36 4.25 -14.59 -22.43
C LEU A 36 4.64 -16.02 -22.83
N LYS A 37 5.95 -16.31 -22.87
CA LYS A 37 6.46 -17.66 -23.17
C LYS A 37 6.22 -18.69 -22.05
N THR A 38 5.61 -18.28 -20.94
CA THR A 38 5.40 -19.10 -19.74
C THR A 38 4.07 -19.84 -19.78
N TRP A 39 4.09 -21.14 -19.46
CA TRP A 39 2.88 -21.93 -19.27
C TRP A 39 2.34 -21.77 -17.85
N PHE A 40 1.10 -21.31 -17.74
CA PHE A 40 0.35 -21.28 -16.51
C PHE A 40 -0.37 -22.60 -16.28
N ARG A 41 -0.41 -23.07 -15.02
CA ARG A 41 -1.00 -24.36 -14.65
C ARG A 41 -2.05 -24.15 -13.55
N ARG A 42 -3.29 -24.61 -13.78
CA ARG A 42 -4.40 -24.54 -12.82
C ARG A 42 -5.25 -25.80 -12.87
N SER A 43 -5.74 -26.29 -11.74
CA SER A 43 -6.74 -27.36 -11.72
C SER A 43 -8.06 -26.84 -12.28
N THR A 44 -8.74 -27.62 -13.12
CA THR A 44 -10.12 -27.34 -13.55
C THR A 44 -11.15 -27.86 -12.55
N ASP A 45 -10.69 -28.58 -11.53
CA ASP A 45 -11.48 -29.20 -10.46
C ASP A 45 -12.55 -30.22 -10.91
N THR A 46 -12.58 -30.58 -12.19
CA THR A 46 -13.53 -31.54 -12.77
C THR A 46 -12.78 -32.69 -13.46
N ALA A 47 -13.38 -33.88 -13.43
CA ALA A 47 -12.92 -35.05 -14.19
C ALA A 47 -13.51 -35.09 -15.61
N ASN A 48 -14.54 -34.28 -15.89
CA ASN A 48 -15.21 -34.24 -17.18
C ASN A 48 -14.40 -33.39 -18.17
N VAL A 49 -13.98 -33.99 -19.29
CA VAL A 49 -13.14 -33.34 -20.31
C VAL A 49 -13.83 -32.12 -20.94
N LYS A 50 -15.13 -32.22 -21.26
CA LYS A 50 -15.86 -31.12 -21.93
C LYS A 50 -16.01 -29.92 -21.00
N GLU A 51 -16.30 -30.19 -19.73
CA GLU A 51 -16.39 -29.16 -18.71
C GLU A 51 -15.00 -28.54 -18.42
N ALA A 52 -13.97 -29.37 -18.30
CA ALA A 52 -12.59 -28.93 -18.13
C ALA A 52 -12.13 -28.03 -19.29
N ALA A 53 -12.49 -28.34 -20.53
CA ALA A 53 -12.17 -27.51 -21.70
C ALA A 53 -12.82 -26.13 -21.61
N LYS A 54 -14.12 -26.06 -21.27
CA LYS A 54 -14.82 -24.77 -21.06
C LYS A 54 -14.21 -23.95 -19.92
N ILE A 55 -13.82 -24.60 -18.83
CA ILE A 55 -13.14 -23.94 -17.70
C ILE A 55 -11.77 -23.42 -18.13
N ALA A 56 -10.99 -24.22 -18.86
CA ALA A 56 -9.68 -23.83 -19.36
C ALA A 56 -9.75 -22.63 -20.31
N GLU A 57 -10.74 -22.59 -21.21
CA GLU A 57 -10.98 -21.44 -22.08
C GLU A 57 -11.32 -20.18 -21.28
N ARG A 58 -12.19 -20.29 -20.27
CA ARG A 58 -12.55 -19.16 -19.40
C ARG A 58 -11.35 -18.63 -18.61
N MET A 59 -10.48 -19.53 -18.12
CA MET A 59 -9.24 -19.16 -17.44
C MET A 59 -8.27 -18.43 -18.37
N TRP A 60 -8.10 -18.94 -19.60
CA TRP A 60 -7.25 -18.31 -20.61
C TRP A 60 -7.79 -16.93 -21.01
N MET A 61 -9.09 -16.80 -21.29
CA MET A 61 -9.71 -15.52 -21.63
C MET A 61 -9.49 -14.47 -20.54
N LYS A 62 -9.77 -14.81 -19.27
CA LYS A 62 -9.52 -13.90 -18.14
C LYS A 62 -8.06 -13.45 -18.08
N ALA A 63 -7.14 -14.40 -18.23
CA ALA A 63 -5.71 -14.12 -18.21
C ALA A 63 -5.26 -13.22 -19.37
N THR A 64 -5.85 -13.34 -20.56
CA THR A 64 -5.61 -12.45 -21.69
C THR A 64 -6.09 -11.03 -21.41
N PHE A 65 -7.32 -10.87 -20.90
CA PHE A 65 -7.86 -9.57 -20.52
C PHE A 65 -7.01 -8.88 -19.44
N ASP A 66 -6.61 -9.64 -18.41
CA ASP A 66 -5.72 -9.11 -17.36
C ASP A 66 -4.42 -8.57 -17.98
N LEU A 67 -3.82 -9.29 -18.94
CA LEU A 67 -2.60 -8.85 -19.62
C LEU A 67 -2.80 -7.56 -20.44
N GLU A 68 -3.91 -7.48 -21.19
CA GLU A 68 -4.25 -6.32 -22.02
C GLU A 68 -4.47 -5.05 -21.17
N GLU A 69 -5.06 -5.19 -19.98
CA GLU A 69 -5.23 -4.09 -19.02
C GLU A 69 -3.95 -3.77 -18.21
N GLY A 70 -2.83 -4.45 -18.49
CA GLY A 70 -1.58 -4.28 -17.73
C GLY A 70 -1.62 -4.85 -16.31
N ARG A 71 -2.61 -5.70 -16.00
CA ARG A 71 -2.73 -6.42 -14.72
C ARG A 71 -1.80 -7.64 -14.72
N PRO A 72 -1.00 -7.86 -13.65
CA PRO A 72 -0.18 -9.07 -13.56
C PRO A 72 -1.02 -10.35 -13.65
N VAL A 73 -0.78 -11.14 -14.70
CA VAL A 73 -1.62 -12.29 -15.08
C VAL A 73 -1.63 -13.37 -14.00
N ILE A 74 -0.49 -13.67 -13.35
CA ILE A 74 -0.48 -14.62 -12.23
C ILE A 74 0.55 -14.21 -11.18
N SER A 75 0.05 -13.61 -10.11
CA SER A 75 0.53 -13.94 -8.77
C SER A 75 -0.49 -13.49 -7.72
N ARG A 76 -0.99 -14.41 -6.90
CA ARG A 76 -1.65 -14.03 -5.63
C ARG A 76 -0.63 -13.56 -4.59
N LYS A 77 0.65 -13.51 -4.94
CA LYS A 77 1.69 -13.06 -4.02
C LYS A 77 1.47 -11.59 -3.69
N PHE A 78 1.78 -11.24 -2.47
CA PHE A 78 1.63 -9.88 -1.97
C PHE A 78 2.47 -8.90 -2.78
N LYS A 79 3.74 -9.24 -3.10
CA LYS A 79 4.66 -8.31 -3.76
C LYS A 79 4.12 -7.77 -5.09
N PRO A 80 3.68 -8.60 -6.06
CA PRO A 80 3.11 -8.09 -7.31
C PRO A 80 1.87 -7.22 -7.13
N VAL A 81 1.00 -7.54 -6.16
CA VAL A 81 -0.18 -6.69 -5.86
C VAL A 81 0.26 -5.35 -5.25
N ALA A 82 1.23 -5.40 -4.33
CA ALA A 82 1.79 -4.20 -3.71
C ALA A 82 2.51 -3.30 -4.72
N GLU A 83 3.19 -3.88 -5.72
CA GLU A 83 3.87 -3.14 -6.80
C GLU A 83 2.88 -2.37 -7.69
N VAL A 84 1.69 -2.93 -7.96
CA VAL A 84 0.62 -2.19 -8.66
C VAL A 84 0.19 -0.95 -7.87
N VAL A 85 -0.11 -1.13 -6.57
CA VAL A 85 -0.52 -0.01 -5.71
C VAL A 85 0.59 1.02 -5.59
N LEU A 86 1.84 0.57 -5.49
CA LEU A 86 3.01 1.42 -5.42
C LEU A 86 3.14 2.28 -6.68
N HIS A 87 3.03 1.68 -7.88
CA HIS A 87 3.09 2.39 -9.14
C HIS A 87 1.97 3.42 -9.27
N ARG A 88 0.75 3.09 -8.84
CA ARG A 88 -0.38 4.04 -8.82
C ARG A 88 -0.08 5.25 -7.93
N LEU A 89 0.37 5.01 -6.70
CA LEU A 89 0.72 6.09 -5.76
C LEU A 89 1.88 6.96 -6.28
N GLU A 90 2.90 6.36 -6.90
CA GLU A 90 4.01 7.09 -7.49
C GLU A 90 3.57 7.95 -8.68
N ALA A 91 2.67 7.44 -9.52
CA ALA A 91 2.09 8.20 -10.62
C ALA A 91 1.27 9.41 -10.13
N GLU A 92 0.43 9.23 -9.09
CA GLU A 92 -0.32 10.33 -8.46
C GLU A 92 0.61 11.39 -7.85
N ILE A 93 1.73 10.97 -7.25
CA ILE A 93 2.73 11.88 -6.69
C ILE A 93 3.41 12.67 -7.81
N ALA A 94 3.80 12.00 -8.89
CA ALA A 94 4.42 12.64 -10.05
C ALA A 94 3.47 13.63 -10.74
N ALA A 95 2.17 13.31 -10.81
CA ALA A 95 1.13 14.18 -11.34
C ALA A 95 0.76 15.35 -10.41
N GLY A 96 1.23 15.35 -9.15
CA GLY A 96 0.88 16.39 -8.16
C GLY A 96 -0.56 16.31 -7.64
N THR A 97 -1.27 15.21 -7.90
CA THR A 97 -2.66 14.98 -7.49
C THR A 97 -2.78 14.11 -6.24
N ALA A 98 -1.66 13.56 -5.75
CA ALA A 98 -1.62 12.69 -4.59
C ALA A 98 -2.06 13.38 -3.30
N LYS A 99 -2.70 12.60 -2.42
CA LYS A 99 -2.95 13.00 -1.04
C LYS A 99 -1.63 13.21 -0.28
N PRO A 100 -1.58 14.09 0.74
CA PRO A 100 -0.38 14.31 1.54
C PRO A 100 0.23 13.03 2.13
N SER A 101 -0.60 12.04 2.48
CA SER A 101 -0.17 10.76 3.06
C SER A 101 0.41 9.76 2.05
N ALA A 102 0.29 10.00 0.74
CA ALA A 102 0.74 9.04 -0.27
C ALA A 102 2.24 8.72 -0.16
N ARG A 103 3.07 9.71 0.20
CA ARG A 103 4.51 9.52 0.41
C ARG A 103 4.82 8.60 1.60
N ASP A 104 4.03 8.72 2.66
CA ASP A 104 4.15 7.84 3.83
C ASP A 104 3.76 6.41 3.47
N TYR A 105 2.72 6.23 2.64
CA TYR A 105 2.29 4.92 2.17
C TYR A 105 3.33 4.27 1.27
N VAL A 106 3.90 5.01 0.30
CA VAL A 106 5.00 4.53 -0.55
C VAL A 106 6.17 4.04 0.31
N SER A 107 6.54 4.82 1.34
CA SER A 107 7.60 4.45 2.28
C SER A 107 7.25 3.19 3.08
N ALA A 108 6.01 3.09 3.60
CA ALA A 108 5.53 1.92 4.32
C ALA A 108 5.57 0.65 3.45
N ILE A 109 5.11 0.76 2.20
CA ILE A 109 5.09 -0.35 1.24
C ILE A 109 6.50 -0.86 0.95
N LYS A 110 7.42 0.05 0.59
CA LYS A 110 8.80 -0.31 0.20
C LYS A 110 9.63 -0.83 1.36
N LEU A 111 9.56 -0.18 2.53
CA LEU A 111 10.48 -0.45 3.63
C LEU A 111 9.99 -1.54 4.59
N TYR A 112 8.67 -1.76 4.67
CA TYR A 112 8.08 -2.66 5.66
C TYR A 112 7.20 -3.75 5.04
N LEU A 113 6.20 -3.37 4.24
CA LEU A 113 5.19 -4.33 3.79
C LEU A 113 5.74 -5.31 2.75
N ILE A 114 6.41 -4.85 1.69
CA ILE A 114 7.01 -5.76 0.68
C ILE A 114 8.12 -6.64 1.31
N PRO A 115 9.05 -6.10 2.12
CA PRO A 115 10.09 -6.93 2.73
C PRO A 115 9.55 -8.03 3.65
N PHE A 116 8.43 -7.80 4.34
CA PHE A 116 7.84 -8.81 5.21
C PHE A 116 6.88 -9.74 4.45
N TYR A 117 5.86 -9.17 3.79
CA TYR A 117 4.78 -9.95 3.19
C TYR A 117 5.07 -10.44 1.77
N GLY A 118 6.14 -10.00 1.11
CA GLY A 118 6.29 -10.13 -0.35
C GLY A 118 6.10 -11.54 -0.92
N SER A 119 6.52 -12.58 -0.18
CA SER A 119 6.37 -14.00 -0.54
C SER A 119 5.05 -14.65 -0.11
N TYR A 120 4.25 -13.98 0.72
CA TYR A 120 2.94 -14.47 1.17
C TYR A 120 1.94 -14.37 0.03
N ASN A 121 0.94 -15.25 0.03
CA ASN A 121 -0.24 -15.01 -0.78
C ASN A 121 -1.15 -14.03 -0.04
N VAL A 122 -1.78 -13.11 -0.75
CA VAL A 122 -2.67 -12.08 -0.16
C VAL A 122 -3.85 -12.70 0.60
N ASP A 123 -4.42 -13.79 0.09
CA ASP A 123 -5.47 -14.60 0.73
C ASP A 123 -4.97 -15.40 1.94
N GLY A 124 -3.65 -15.54 2.10
CA GLY A 124 -3.01 -16.22 3.22
C GLY A 124 -2.67 -15.32 4.41
N ILE A 125 -2.88 -14.00 4.31
CA ILE A 125 -2.54 -13.07 5.40
C ILE A 125 -3.67 -13.09 6.44
N LYS A 126 -3.47 -13.90 7.47
CA LYS A 126 -4.38 -14.08 8.60
C LYS A 126 -3.98 -13.20 9.80
N PRO A 127 -4.83 -13.05 10.84
CA PRO A 127 -4.50 -12.28 12.04
C PRO A 127 -3.19 -12.70 12.73
N SER A 128 -2.78 -13.97 12.65
CA SER A 128 -1.50 -14.44 13.16
C SER A 128 -0.30 -13.81 12.43
N VAL A 129 -0.36 -13.74 11.11
CA VAL A 129 0.69 -13.14 10.27
C VAL A 129 0.78 -11.62 10.50
N ILE A 130 -0.37 -10.97 10.74
CA ILE A 130 -0.41 -9.56 11.16
C ILE A 130 0.32 -9.38 12.50
N SER A 131 0.10 -10.29 13.45
CA SER A 131 0.78 -10.26 14.76
C SER A 131 2.30 -10.46 14.63
N GLU A 132 2.72 -11.38 13.76
CA GLU A 132 4.14 -11.59 13.44
C GLU A 132 4.77 -10.34 12.82
N PHE A 133 4.05 -9.63 11.95
CA PHE A 133 4.51 -8.37 11.37
C PHE A 133 4.75 -7.29 12.42
N HIS A 134 3.88 -7.19 13.44
CA HIS A 134 4.06 -6.21 14.51
C HIS A 134 5.36 -6.46 15.28
N VAL A 135 5.65 -7.72 15.61
CA VAL A 135 6.92 -8.14 16.26
C VAL A 135 8.10 -7.83 15.36
N TRP A 136 8.09 -8.31 14.12
CA TRP A 136 9.18 -8.09 13.16
C TRP A 136 9.45 -6.60 12.91
N ARG A 137 8.41 -5.78 12.78
CA ARG A 137 8.53 -4.33 12.56
C ARG A 137 9.20 -3.65 13.75
N ARG A 138 8.80 -4.00 14.98
CA ARG A 138 9.42 -3.47 16.19
C ARG A 138 10.89 -3.84 16.24
N ASP A 139 11.22 -5.10 15.96
CA ASP A 139 12.60 -5.60 16.01
C ASP A 139 13.46 -4.95 14.91
N LYS A 140 12.90 -4.76 13.70
CA LYS A 140 13.56 -4.07 12.58
C LYS A 140 13.89 -2.61 12.89
N VAL A 141 13.00 -1.90 13.59
CA VAL A 141 13.19 -0.48 13.93
C VAL A 141 14.01 -0.34 15.22
N GLY A 142 14.05 -1.38 16.06
CA GLY A 142 14.67 -1.36 17.40
C GLY A 142 13.81 -0.69 18.47
N ARG A 143 12.58 -0.30 18.14
CA ARG A 143 11.59 0.29 19.06
C ARG A 143 10.18 0.20 18.48
N GLU A 144 9.17 0.41 19.31
CA GLU A 144 7.80 0.52 18.84
C GLU A 144 7.61 1.82 18.03
N LEU A 145 6.91 1.73 16.90
CA LEU A 145 6.53 2.90 16.12
C LEU A 145 5.37 3.64 16.78
N SER A 146 5.31 4.96 16.55
CA SER A 146 4.19 5.78 17.02
C SER A 146 2.87 5.32 16.41
N GLY A 147 1.76 5.51 17.14
CA GLY A 147 0.42 5.15 16.63
C GLY A 147 0.13 5.72 15.24
N SER A 148 0.53 6.96 14.95
CA SER A 148 0.35 7.56 13.61
C SER A 148 1.14 6.82 12.53
N ALA A 149 2.40 6.45 12.77
CA ALA A 149 3.18 5.68 11.81
C ALA A 149 2.57 4.28 11.57
N GLN A 150 2.06 3.63 12.61
CA GLN A 150 1.36 2.35 12.46
C GLN A 150 0.06 2.49 11.66
N ASN A 151 -0.70 3.56 11.88
CA ASN A 151 -1.89 3.85 11.09
C ASN A 151 -1.54 4.05 9.61
N ASN A 152 -0.44 4.72 9.30
CA ASN A 152 0.04 4.84 7.91
C ASN A 152 0.37 3.47 7.30
N HIS A 153 1.02 2.59 8.06
CA HIS A 153 1.30 1.22 7.60
C HIS A 153 0.00 0.42 7.39
N ASN A 154 -0.96 0.52 8.31
CA ASN A 154 -2.24 -0.16 8.22
C ASN A 154 -3.08 0.35 7.03
N ALA A 155 -3.09 1.67 6.79
CA ALA A 155 -3.76 2.27 5.66
C ALA A 155 -3.12 1.82 4.33
N ALA A 156 -1.79 1.82 4.23
CA ALA A 156 -1.09 1.31 3.06
C ALA A 156 -1.35 -0.19 2.81
N LEU A 157 -1.40 -1.00 3.87
CA LEU A 157 -1.74 -2.42 3.79
C LEU A 157 -3.18 -2.63 3.30
N ASN A 158 -4.14 -1.82 3.78
CA ASN A 158 -5.53 -1.89 3.33
C ASN A 158 -5.68 -1.52 1.85
N LEU A 159 -4.92 -0.55 1.33
CA LEU A 159 -4.91 -0.25 -0.12
C LEU A 159 -4.48 -1.45 -0.97
N ILE A 160 -3.55 -2.25 -0.47
CA ILE A 160 -3.10 -3.49 -1.14
C ILE A 160 -4.19 -4.56 -1.06
N PHE A 161 -4.90 -4.67 0.07
CA PHE A 161 -6.05 -5.55 0.17
C PHE A 161 -7.24 -5.10 -0.69
N ASP A 162 -7.45 -3.80 -0.87
CA ASP A 162 -8.47 -3.28 -1.79
C ASP A 162 -8.16 -3.71 -3.23
N GLU A 163 -6.91 -3.54 -3.65
CA GLU A 163 -6.43 -3.99 -4.96
C GLU A 163 -6.55 -5.52 -5.13
N ALA A 164 -6.28 -6.29 -4.08
CA ALA A 164 -6.44 -7.74 -4.10
C ALA A 164 -7.91 -8.18 -4.21
N VAL A 165 -8.82 -7.46 -3.55
CA VAL A 165 -10.27 -7.71 -3.65
C VAL A 165 -10.79 -7.36 -5.04
N GLU A 166 -10.39 -6.21 -5.59
CA GLU A 166 -10.79 -5.78 -6.93
C GLU A 166 -10.38 -6.79 -8.01
N ARG A 167 -9.18 -7.37 -7.86
CA ARG A 167 -8.66 -8.43 -8.75
C ARG A 167 -9.27 -9.81 -8.51
N GLY A 168 -10.09 -9.95 -7.46
CA GLY A 168 -10.69 -11.22 -7.04
C GLY A 168 -9.66 -12.24 -6.52
N TYR A 169 -8.55 -11.77 -5.95
CA TYR A 169 -7.54 -12.64 -5.32
C TYR A 169 -7.89 -12.98 -3.87
N MET A 170 -8.70 -12.15 -3.21
CA MET A 170 -9.29 -12.40 -1.91
C MET A 170 -10.70 -11.81 -1.86
N THR A 171 -11.52 -12.28 -0.92
CA THR A 171 -12.83 -11.67 -0.64
C THR A 171 -12.71 -10.62 0.48
N ALA A 172 -13.67 -9.70 0.55
CA ALA A 172 -13.73 -8.72 1.63
C ALA A 172 -13.89 -9.37 3.02
N TYR A 173 -14.54 -10.54 3.08
CA TYR A 173 -14.74 -11.30 4.33
C TYR A 173 -13.43 -11.92 4.86
N GLU A 174 -12.53 -12.32 3.97
CA GLU A 174 -11.22 -12.88 4.33
C GLU A 174 -10.22 -11.82 4.81
N ARG A 175 -10.56 -10.52 4.68
CA ARG A 175 -9.68 -9.42 5.06
C ARG A 175 -9.42 -9.43 6.57
N PRO A 176 -8.14 -9.52 7.01
CA PRO A 176 -7.82 -9.40 8.43
C PRO A 176 -8.02 -7.97 8.92
N LEU A 177 -8.52 -7.83 10.15
CA LEU A 177 -8.58 -6.53 10.80
C LEU A 177 -7.18 -6.08 11.21
N THR A 178 -6.82 -4.85 10.84
CA THR A 178 -5.58 -4.21 11.30
C THR A 178 -5.85 -3.49 12.61
N LYS A 179 -5.06 -3.80 13.65
CA LYS A 179 -5.10 -3.08 14.93
C LYS A 179 -3.88 -2.18 15.04
N ASN A 180 -4.05 -1.05 15.74
CA ASN A 180 -2.94 -0.18 16.08
C ASN A 180 -2.45 -0.54 17.48
N THR A 181 -1.17 -0.86 17.60
CA THR A 181 -0.49 -1.18 18.86
C THR A 181 0.65 -0.21 19.15
N GLY A 182 0.64 0.95 18.50
CA GLY A 182 1.70 1.94 18.63
C GLY A 182 1.68 2.68 19.94
N ALA A 183 2.87 3.15 20.31
CA ALA A 183 3.02 4.02 21.45
C ALA A 183 2.12 5.25 21.29
N GLU A 184 1.47 5.64 22.39
CA GLU A 184 0.74 6.89 22.44
C GLU A 184 1.65 8.04 22.02
N SER A 185 1.10 8.96 21.23
CA SER A 185 1.86 10.15 20.87
C SER A 185 2.06 10.96 22.13
N ASP A 186 3.31 11.19 22.50
CA ASP A 186 3.62 12.18 23.51
C ASP A 186 3.12 13.54 23.00
N ARG A 187 2.32 14.22 23.81
CA ARG A 187 1.83 15.56 23.42
C ARG A 187 3.03 16.49 23.47
N ARG A 188 3.22 17.28 22.40
CA ARG A 188 4.25 18.33 22.41
C ARG A 188 3.96 19.24 23.61
N ALA A 189 5.00 19.58 24.38
CA ALA A 189 4.87 20.55 25.47
C ALA A 189 4.23 21.83 24.91
N GLU A 190 3.17 22.28 25.57
CA GLU A 190 2.51 23.54 25.24
C GLU A 190 3.31 24.67 25.86
N PHE A 191 3.45 25.79 25.14
CA PHE A 191 4.05 26.99 25.71
C PHE A 191 3.16 27.51 26.83
N SER A 192 3.74 27.76 28.00
CA SER A 192 3.03 28.47 29.06
C SER A 192 2.87 29.96 28.71
N HIS A 193 1.96 30.65 29.40
CA HIS A 193 1.81 32.09 29.26
C HIS A 193 3.11 32.84 29.57
N GLU A 194 3.84 32.40 30.59
CA GLU A 194 5.13 32.99 30.99
C GLU A 194 6.22 32.78 29.94
N GLU A 195 6.23 31.62 29.28
CA GLU A 195 7.15 31.34 28.17
C GLU A 195 6.84 32.22 26.95
N LEU A 196 5.56 32.41 26.63
CA LEU A 196 5.13 33.32 25.56
C LEU A 196 5.54 34.77 25.85
N GLU A 197 5.29 35.26 27.08
CA GLU A 197 5.76 36.59 27.50
C GLU A 197 7.27 36.72 27.39
N THR A 198 7.99 35.68 27.79
CA THR A 198 9.46 35.65 27.72
C THR A 198 9.92 35.77 26.26
N MET A 199 9.32 35.02 25.33
CA MET A 199 9.64 35.16 23.91
C MET A 199 9.33 36.57 23.37
N MET A 200 8.22 37.18 23.77
CA MET A 200 7.87 38.55 23.38
C MET A 200 8.89 39.57 23.92
N LYS A 201 9.32 39.42 25.17
CA LYS A 201 10.35 40.28 25.79
C LYS A 201 11.70 40.16 25.06
N TYR A 202 12.08 38.96 24.62
CA TYR A 202 13.33 38.73 23.90
C TYR A 202 13.26 38.99 22.38
N ALA A 203 12.07 39.31 21.84
CA ALA A 203 11.87 39.49 20.40
C ALA A 203 12.76 40.59 19.79
N ALA A 204 12.94 41.72 20.47
CA ALA A 204 13.77 42.82 19.99
C ALA A 204 15.24 42.40 19.83
N LYS A 205 15.78 41.67 20.81
CA LYS A 205 17.13 41.10 20.76
C LYS A 205 17.25 40.03 19.68
N PHE A 206 16.25 39.17 19.56
CA PHE A 206 16.19 38.18 18.49
C PHE A 206 16.26 38.83 17.11
N ILE A 207 15.54 39.93 16.87
CA ILE A 207 15.59 40.68 15.61
C ILE A 207 16.99 41.30 15.40
N SER A 208 17.55 41.98 16.42
CA SER A 208 18.84 42.67 16.29
C SER A 208 19.99 41.72 15.97
N ASP A 209 19.95 40.49 16.50
CA ASP A 209 20.95 39.44 16.28
C ASP A 209 20.93 38.87 14.83
N GLY A 210 20.04 39.38 13.97
CA GLY A 210 19.96 39.00 12.56
C GLY A 210 21.16 39.54 11.77
N ARG A 211 21.95 38.66 11.15
CA ARG A 211 23.19 39.04 10.43
C ARG A 211 22.94 39.77 9.10
N THR A 212 21.79 39.58 8.47
CA THR A 212 21.45 40.19 7.18
C THR A 212 20.12 40.92 7.26
N ALA A 213 19.89 41.90 6.38
CA ALA A 213 18.62 42.61 6.28
C ALA A 213 17.44 41.64 6.07
N ARG A 214 17.60 40.64 5.19
CA ARG A 214 16.58 39.59 4.96
C ARG A 214 16.28 38.80 6.24
N THR A 215 17.30 38.43 7.01
CA THR A 215 17.10 37.71 8.28
C THR A 215 16.36 38.58 9.29
N LYS A 216 16.68 39.87 9.39
CA LYS A 216 15.99 40.80 10.32
C LYS A 216 14.51 40.91 9.98
N VAL A 217 14.16 41.09 8.70
CA VAL A 217 12.76 41.14 8.23
C VAL A 217 12.00 39.84 8.56
N ILE A 218 12.61 38.66 8.35
CA ILE A 218 11.97 37.38 8.70
C ILE A 218 11.73 37.29 10.22
N ARG A 219 12.68 37.77 11.03
CA ARG A 219 12.55 37.75 12.50
C ARG A 219 11.51 38.74 13.02
N GLU A 220 11.39 39.91 12.39
CA GLU A 220 10.33 40.88 12.67
C GLU A 220 8.95 40.26 12.41
N LEU A 221 8.80 39.59 11.25
CA LEU A 221 7.56 38.89 10.92
C LEU A 221 7.24 37.80 11.94
N LEU A 222 8.22 36.97 12.32
CA LEU A 222 8.05 35.94 13.34
C LEU A 222 7.65 36.51 14.71
N ALA A 223 8.25 37.62 15.12
CA ALA A 223 7.95 38.27 16.40
C ALA A 223 6.50 38.76 16.51
N ILE A 224 5.91 39.18 15.38
CA ILE A 224 4.49 39.57 15.30
C ILE A 224 3.59 38.34 15.17
N TYR A 225 4.03 37.37 14.37
CA TYR A 225 3.24 36.21 13.99
C TYR A 225 3.01 35.22 15.15
N VAL A 226 4.00 35.02 16.02
CA VAL A 226 3.90 34.08 17.14
C VAL A 226 2.84 34.50 18.18
N PRO A 227 2.80 35.75 18.69
CA PRO A 227 1.72 36.21 19.56
C PRO A 227 0.35 36.18 18.88
N PHE A 228 0.29 36.51 17.59
CA PHE A 228 -0.95 36.45 16.81
C PHE A 228 -1.49 35.02 16.72
N MET A 229 -0.65 34.02 16.46
CA MET A 229 -1.05 32.61 16.48
C MET A 229 -1.50 32.17 17.88
N ALA A 230 -0.77 32.57 18.93
CA ALA A 230 -1.13 32.23 20.30
C ALA A 230 -2.50 32.81 20.70
N ALA A 231 -2.81 34.03 20.27
CA ALA A 231 -4.09 34.69 20.55
C ALA A 231 -5.27 34.12 19.74
N THR A 232 -5.03 33.63 18.53
CA THR A 232 -6.10 33.21 17.59
C THR A 232 -6.31 31.70 17.53
N GLY A 233 -5.36 30.90 18.02
CA GLY A 233 -5.40 29.44 17.88
C GLY A 233 -5.25 28.97 16.43
N MET A 234 -4.79 29.82 15.50
CA MET A 234 -4.62 29.45 14.09
C MET A 234 -3.45 28.46 13.92
N SER A 235 -3.68 27.43 13.11
CA SER A 235 -2.60 26.53 12.69
C SER A 235 -1.59 27.28 11.80
N SER A 236 -0.30 27.02 12.00
CA SER A 236 0.83 27.64 11.28
C SER A 236 0.77 27.59 9.74
N LEU A 237 -0.08 26.75 9.17
CA LEU A 237 -0.29 26.60 7.72
C LEU A 237 -1.44 27.44 7.16
N SER A 238 -2.29 28.03 8.01
CA SER A 238 -3.49 28.78 7.62
C SER A 238 -3.27 30.19 7.04
N PRO A 239 -2.28 31.00 7.44
CA PRO A 239 -2.23 32.42 7.04
C PRO A 239 -1.92 32.65 5.57
N VAL A 240 -1.25 31.71 4.91
CA VAL A 240 -0.97 31.78 3.46
C VAL A 240 -2.27 31.75 2.63
N SER A 241 -3.39 31.38 3.25
CA SER A 241 -4.71 31.33 2.61
C SER A 241 -5.53 32.61 2.77
N PHE A 242 -5.10 33.57 3.61
CA PHE A 242 -5.89 34.76 3.93
C PHE A 242 -5.96 35.76 2.74
N GLU A 243 -4.98 35.75 1.85
CA GLU A 243 -4.93 36.67 0.69
C GLU A 243 -5.62 36.15 -0.60
N ARG A 244 -6.25 34.97 -0.59
CA ARG A 244 -6.92 34.43 -1.81
C ARG A 244 -8.44 34.64 -1.88
N LYS A 245 -9.03 35.51 -1.04
CA LYS A 245 -10.49 35.72 -1.03
C LYS A 245 -10.98 37.15 -1.22
N THR A 246 -10.12 38.06 -1.64
CA THR A 246 -10.56 39.39 -2.08
C THR A 246 -9.70 39.82 -3.26
N TYR A 247 -10.16 39.52 -4.47
CA TYR A 247 -10.31 40.41 -5.64
C TYR A 247 -11.11 39.64 -6.70
#